data_AF-A0A5Q0EIR7-F1
#
_entry.id   AF-A0A5Q0EIR7-F1
#
_cell.length_a   1.000
_cell.length_b   1.000
_cell.length_c   1.000
_cell.angle_alpha   90.00
_cell.angle_beta   90.00
_cell.angle_gamma   90.00
#
_symmetry.space_group_name_H-M   'P 1'
#
loop_
_entity.id
_entity.type
_entity.pdbx_description
1 polymer ?
#
loop_
_entity_poly.entity_id
_entity_poly.type
_entity_poly.pdbx_seq_one_letter_code
_entity_poly.pdbx_strand_id
1 'polypeptide(L)'
;MKAQKSEKYDYITALASARKFHDVGKQYLDQWAKTGHLSATDAFVSATNYGLALELYLKSLLIMEGTTEIKGHHLDILFEKLSDDTKREITKAY
;
A
#
# COMPACT_ATOMS: atom_id res chain seq x y z
N MET A 1 -12.01 -10.56 -8.93
CA MET A 1 -10.78 -11.14 -9.52
C MET A 1 -10.37 -12.38 -8.74
N LYS A 2 -10.06 -13.50 -9.40
CA LYS A 2 -9.41 -14.65 -8.73
C LYS A 2 -7.90 -14.42 -8.75
N ALA A 3 -7.24 -14.56 -7.60
CA ALA A 3 -5.79 -14.38 -7.51
C ALA A 3 -5.06 -15.40 -8.39
N GLN A 4 -4.14 -14.93 -9.23
CA GLN A 4 -3.21 -15.78 -9.94
C GLN A 4 -2.00 -16.05 -9.04
N LYS A 5 -1.53 -17.30 -9.03
CA LYS A 5 -0.36 -17.67 -8.24
C LYS A 5 0.88 -17.14 -8.95
N SER A 6 1.65 -16.28 -8.29
CA SER A 6 2.99 -15.90 -8.74
C SER A 6 4.01 -16.95 -8.26
N GLU A 7 4.92 -17.36 -9.15
CA GLU A 7 6.01 -18.29 -8.79
C GLU A 7 7.18 -17.57 -8.08
N LYS A 8 7.21 -16.23 -8.15
CA LYS A 8 8.35 -15.42 -7.70
C LYS A 8 8.06 -14.56 -6.47
N TYR A 9 6.80 -14.13 -6.31
CA TYR A 9 6.42 -13.17 -5.28
C TYR A 9 5.24 -13.68 -4.46
N ASP A 10 5.25 -13.41 -3.15
CA ASP A 10 4.15 -13.75 -2.25
C ASP A 10 3.28 -12.52 -1.96
N TYR A 11 2.07 -12.50 -2.54
CA TYR A 11 1.12 -11.40 -2.31
C TYR A 11 0.58 -11.39 -0.88
N ILE A 12 0.56 -12.54 -0.18
CA ILE A 12 0.01 -12.63 1.19
C ILE A 12 0.92 -11.88 2.14
N THR A 13 2.23 -12.13 2.09
CA THR A 13 3.22 -11.40 2.90
C THR A 13 3.25 -9.92 2.56
N ALA A 14 3.17 -9.55 1.27
CA ALA A 14 3.12 -8.15 0.86
C ALA A 14 1.88 -7.43 1.42
N LEU A 15 0.69 -8.06 1.33
CA LEU A 15 -0.55 -7.50 1.85
C LEU A 15 -0.57 -7.41 3.37
N ALA A 16 -0.04 -8.43 4.06
CA ALA A 16 0.09 -8.42 5.52
C ALA A 16 1.01 -7.29 6.00
N SER A 17 2.13 -7.08 5.29
CA SER A 17 3.07 -6.00 5.58
C SER A 17 2.45 -4.62 5.33
N ALA A 18 1.72 -4.46 4.21
CA ALA A 18 0.98 -3.24 3.90
C ALA A 18 0.03 -2.84 5.04
N ARG A 19 -0.74 -3.79 5.56
CA ARG A 19 -1.63 -3.58 6.71
C ARG A 19 -0.88 -3.14 7.96
N LYS A 20 0.26 -3.77 8.27
CA LYS A 20 1.07 -3.39 9.43
C LYS A 20 1.63 -1.98 9.34
N PHE A 21 2.17 -1.59 8.18
CA PHE A 21 2.64 -0.23 7.99
C PHE A 21 1.50 0.79 8.07
N HIS A 22 0.34 0.50 7.48
CA HIS A 22 -0.84 1.34 7.61
C HIS A 22 -1.25 1.54 9.07
N ASP A 23 -1.31 0.46 9.86
CA ASP A 23 -1.70 0.52 11.27
C ASP A 23 -0.73 1.38 12.09
N VAL A 24 0.58 1.27 11.84
CA VAL A 24 1.59 2.12 12.50
C VAL A 24 1.43 3.59 12.08
N GLY A 25 1.25 3.87 10.79
CA GLY A 25 1.01 5.23 10.31
C GLY A 25 -0.23 5.88 10.94
N LYS A 26 -1.31 5.09 11.10
CA LYS A 26 -2.56 5.51 11.71
C LYS A 26 -2.45 5.84 13.20
N GLN A 27 -1.61 5.13 13.96
CA GLN A 27 -1.41 5.41 15.38
C GLN A 27 -0.99 6.87 15.63
N TYR A 28 -0.17 7.44 14.74
CA TYR A 28 0.24 8.83 14.82
C TYR A 28 -0.89 9.82 14.48
N LEU A 29 -1.77 9.49 13.52
CA LEU A 29 -2.96 10.31 13.27
C LEU A 29 -3.91 10.28 14.48
N ASP A 30 -4.09 9.12 15.09
CA ASP A 30 -4.89 8.97 16.31
C ASP A 30 -4.27 9.75 17.48
N GLN A 31 -2.94 9.81 17.57
CA GLN A 31 -2.24 10.66 18.54
C GLN A 31 -2.53 12.13 18.29
N TRP A 32 -2.35 12.63 17.06
CA TRP A 32 -2.68 14.00 16.69
C TRP A 32 -4.13 14.37 17.03
N ALA A 33 -5.08 13.49 16.68
CA ALA A 33 -6.50 13.71 16.97
C ALA A 33 -6.80 13.86 18.46
N LYS A 34 -6.02 13.20 19.33
CA LYS A 34 -6.18 13.25 20.79
C LYS A 34 -5.46 14.43 21.44
N THR A 35 -4.28 14.79 20.96
CA THR A 35 -3.39 15.75 21.64
C THR A 35 -3.31 17.10 20.94
N GLY A 36 -3.71 17.19 19.66
CA GLY A 36 -3.47 18.35 18.81
C GLY A 36 -1.99 18.60 18.51
N HIS A 37 -1.12 17.63 18.78
CA HIS A 37 0.33 17.78 18.64
C HIS A 37 1.01 16.50 18.12
N LEU A 38 1.91 16.68 17.16
CA LEU A 38 2.80 15.64 16.64
C LEU A 38 4.19 16.25 16.42
N SER A 39 5.25 15.53 16.79
CA SER A 39 6.60 15.99 16.46
C SER A 39 6.89 15.88 14.96
N ALA A 40 7.89 16.61 14.47
CA ALA A 40 8.31 16.49 13.07
C ALA A 40 8.77 15.06 12.73
N THR A 41 9.43 14.38 13.67
CA THR A 41 9.86 12.98 13.52
C THR A 41 8.67 12.04 13.42
N ASP A 42 7.67 12.20 14.28
CA ASP A 42 6.45 11.37 14.25
C ASP A 42 5.68 11.59 12.95
N ALA A 43 5.60 12.84 12.46
CA ALA A 43 4.95 13.16 11.19
C ALA A 43 5.67 12.49 10.01
N PHE A 44 7.00 12.55 10.00
CA PHE A 44 7.82 11.87 9.00
C PHE A 44 7.61 10.35 9.03
N VAL A 45 7.70 9.74 10.21
CA VAL A 45 7.48 8.29 10.39
C VAL A 45 6.07 7.89 9.93
N SER A 46 5.04 8.66 10.29
CA SER A 46 3.67 8.42 9.84
C SER A 46 3.56 8.44 8.31
N ALA A 47 4.05 9.49 7.67
CA ALA A 47 4.02 9.65 6.21
C ALA A 47 4.77 8.53 5.48
N THR A 48 5.96 8.15 5.96
CA THR A 48 6.74 7.04 5.37
C THR A 48 5.99 5.71 5.48
N ASN A 49 5.37 5.43 6.63
CA ASN A 49 4.60 4.21 6.82
C ASN A 49 3.37 4.16 5.89
N TYR A 50 2.67 5.28 5.70
CA TYR A 50 1.59 5.35 4.71
C TYR A 50 2.09 5.12 3.28
N GLY A 51 3.22 5.71 2.90
CA GLY A 51 3.83 5.48 1.59
C GLY A 51 4.18 4.00 1.36
N LEU A 52 4.82 3.35 2.33
CA LEU A 52 5.18 1.93 2.27
C LEU A 52 3.92 1.03 2.22
N ALA A 53 2.88 1.38 2.99
CA ALA A 53 1.63 0.64 2.97
C ALA A 53 0.98 0.67 1.59
N LEU A 54 0.91 1.85 0.96
CA LEU A 54 0.37 2.01 -0.40
C LEU A 54 1.21 1.25 -1.42
N GLU A 55 2.54 1.36 -1.36
CA GLU A 55 3.44 0.65 -2.27
C GLU A 55 3.21 -0.86 -2.20
N LEU A 56 3.23 -1.44 -0.99
CA LEU A 56 3.07 -2.87 -0.79
C LEU A 56 1.66 -3.36 -1.15
N TYR A 57 0.64 -2.53 -0.93
CA TYR A 57 -0.72 -2.85 -1.35
C TYR A 57 -0.83 -2.94 -2.88
N LEU A 58 -0.33 -1.94 -3.61
CA LEU A 58 -0.31 -1.94 -5.07
C LEU A 58 0.49 -3.13 -5.62
N LYS A 59 1.66 -3.41 -5.03
CA LYS A 59 2.46 -4.59 -5.40
C LYS A 59 1.70 -5.89 -5.15
N SER A 60 0.97 -6.00 -4.05
CA SER A 60 0.14 -7.19 -3.76
C SER A 60 -0.90 -7.44 -4.84
N LEU A 61 -1.57 -6.38 -5.31
CA LEU A 61 -2.55 -6.47 -6.39
C LEU A 61 -1.89 -6.87 -7.72
N LEU A 62 -0.75 -6.27 -8.07
CA LEU A 62 0.02 -6.64 -9.25
C LEU A 62 0.44 -8.12 -9.22
N ILE A 63 0.89 -8.61 -8.06
CA ILE A 63 1.22 -10.04 -7.88
C ILE A 63 -0.03 -10.90 -8.10
N MET A 64 -1.18 -10.51 -7.53
CA MET A 64 -2.44 -11.23 -7.69
C MET A 64 -2.97 -11.23 -9.13
N GLU A 65 -2.62 -10.21 -9.93
CA GLU A 65 -2.90 -10.14 -11.37
C GLU A 65 -1.93 -10.96 -12.23
N GLY A 66 -0.91 -11.58 -11.62
CA GLY A 66 0.11 -12.36 -12.34
C GLY A 66 1.23 -11.51 -12.95
N THR A 67 1.32 -10.22 -12.60
CA THR A 67 2.40 -9.35 -13.10
C THR A 67 3.76 -9.82 -12.55
N THR A 68 4.75 -9.94 -13.43
CA THR A 68 6.11 -10.39 -13.06
C THR A 68 7.11 -9.24 -12.89
N GLU A 69 6.85 -8.08 -13.49
CA GLU A 69 7.74 -6.90 -13.45
C GLU A 69 7.31 -5.87 -12.38
N ILE A 70 7.51 -6.25 -11.12
CA ILE A 70 7.05 -5.51 -9.93
C ILE A 70 8.20 -4.72 -9.27
N LYS A 71 9.00 -4.02 -10.08
CA LYS A 71 10.10 -3.16 -9.62
C LYS A 71 9.67 -1.69 -9.50
N GLY A 72 10.36 -0.96 -8.63
CA GLY A 72 10.14 0.47 -8.38
C GLY A 72 9.32 0.77 -7.12
N HIS A 73 9.26 2.05 -6.78
CA HIS A 73 8.58 2.60 -5.59
C HIS A 73 7.63 3.77 -5.94
N HIS A 74 7.59 4.17 -7.21
CA HIS A 74 6.72 5.23 -7.70
C HIS A 74 5.26 4.73 -7.75
N LEU A 75 4.42 5.28 -6.87
CA LEU A 75 3.05 4.80 -6.65
C LEU A 75 2.17 4.96 -7.90
N ASP A 76 2.34 6.07 -8.62
CA ASP A 76 1.69 6.34 -9.91
C ASP A 76 2.05 5.27 -10.95
N ILE A 77 3.33 4.95 -11.08
CA ILE A 77 3.80 3.90 -12.02
C ILE A 77 3.25 2.52 -11.61
N LEU A 78 3.23 2.21 -10.31
CA LEU A 78 2.67 0.94 -9.83
C LEU A 78 1.16 0.85 -10.06
N PHE A 79 0.44 1.96 -9.88
CA PHE A 79 -1.00 2.03 -10.12
C PHE A 79 -1.33 1.85 -11.59
N GLU A 80 -0.60 2.52 -12.50
CA GLU A 80 -0.85 2.42 -13.95
C GLU A 80 -0.65 1.01 -14.52
N LYS A 81 0.19 0.18 -13.86
CA LYS A 81 0.42 -1.22 -14.24
C LYS A 81 -0.75 -2.14 -13.92
N LEU A 82 -1.69 -1.73 -13.05
CA LEU A 82 -2.85 -2.53 -12.70
C LEU A 82 -3.83 -2.64 -13.87
N SER A 83 -4.60 -3.71 -13.90
CA SER A 83 -5.71 -3.84 -14.86
C SER A 83 -6.73 -2.71 -14.68
N ASP A 84 -7.40 -2.31 -15.78
CA ASP A 84 -8.44 -1.26 -15.73
C ASP A 84 -9.60 -1.63 -14.80
N ASP A 85 -9.90 -2.93 -14.68
CA ASP A 85 -10.87 -3.43 -13.73
C ASP A 85 -10.45 -3.17 -12.28
N THR A 86 -9.22 -3.50 -11.91
CA THR A 86 -8.71 -3.24 -10.56
C THR A 86 -8.58 -1.75 -10.28
N LYS A 87 -8.08 -0.96 -11.24
CA LYS A 87 -8.00 0.51 -11.10
C LYS A 87 -9.39 1.10 -10.82
N ARG A 88 -10.40 0.66 -11.55
CA ARG A 88 -11.80 1.07 -11.35
C ARG A 88 -12.34 0.66 -9.97
N GLU A 89 -12.03 -0.54 -9.48
CA GLU A 89 -12.48 -0.95 -8.14
C GLU A 89 -11.80 -0.15 -7.01
N ILE A 90 -10.53 0.21 -7.17
CA ILE A 90 -9.82 1.06 -6.20
C ILE A 90 -10.42 2.47 -6.18
N THR A 91 -10.66 3.06 -7.37
CA THR A 91 -11.14 4.45 -7.46
C THR A 91 -12.59 4.61 -7.08
N LYS A 92 -13.43 3.57 -7.19
CA LYS A 92 -14.83 3.60 -6.70
C LYS A 92 -14.97 3.94 -5.21
N ALA A 93 -13.92 3.75 -4.41
CA ALA A 93 -13.94 4.01 -2.97
C ALA A 93 -13.76 5.50 -2.62
N TYR A 94 -13.54 6.37 -3.61
CA TYR A 94 -13.32 7.82 -3.48
C TYR A 94 -14.21 8.59 -4.46
#